data_AF-A0A1I7ZED2-F1
#
_entry.id   AF-A0A1I7ZED2-F1
#
_cell.length_a   1.000
_cell.length_b   1.000
_cell.length_c   1.000
_cell.angle_alpha   90.00
_cell.angle_beta   90.00
_cell.angle_gamma   90.00
#
_symmetry.space_group_name_H-M   'P 1'
#
loop_
_entity.id
_entity.type
_entity.pdbx_description
1 polymer ?
#
loop_
_entity_poly.entity_id
_entity_poly.type
_entity_poly.pdbx_seq_one_letter_code
_entity_poly.pdbx_strand_id
1 'polypeptide(L)'
;MPADSIIVTVEIAAAVDTVTTTLDEPFKAPEFERQLGDDYMTLLNDDVLTDFTIRVSDRDVRTHKAILAARSPVFAAMFTHSDTKESKMGVLTIEDLDYEVVRDMLMYIYSGKCSARSDWATELLIAADKYRLDELKRHCEATMIRELTCDNVCQQFVMGHMYNADKLKQRSADFMKLHLTAITKTSGWDELINKHPSLVTSIVRYVDNRKSWTACDDVSNSNVL
;
A
#
# COMPACT_ATOMS: atom_id res chain seq x y z
N MET A 1 -53.47 51.49 -46.77
CA MET A 1 -54.35 50.30 -46.61
C MET A 1 -53.43 49.14 -46.25
N PRO A 2 -53.56 48.48 -45.08
CA PRO A 2 -52.82 47.26 -44.84
C PRO A 2 -53.51 46.10 -45.58
N ALA A 3 -52.72 45.17 -46.14
CA ALA A 3 -53.21 43.91 -46.67
C ALA A 3 -53.08 42.85 -45.59
N ASP A 4 -54.19 42.27 -45.16
CA ASP A 4 -54.19 41.14 -44.25
C ASP A 4 -53.60 39.92 -44.95
N SER A 5 -52.64 39.26 -44.32
CA SER A 5 -52.08 37.98 -44.79
C SER A 5 -52.29 36.91 -43.73
N ILE A 6 -52.81 35.76 -44.15
CA ILE A 6 -52.99 34.59 -43.29
C ILE A 6 -51.84 33.63 -43.57
N ILE A 7 -51.11 33.26 -42.53
CA ILE A 7 -50.03 32.27 -42.59
C ILE A 7 -50.56 30.98 -41.96
N VAL A 8 -50.60 29.89 -42.74
CA VAL A 8 -50.91 28.55 -42.24
C VAL A 8 -49.60 27.81 -42.00
N THR A 9 -49.33 27.46 -40.75
CA THR A 9 -48.19 26.64 -40.34
C THR A 9 -48.63 25.19 -40.31
N VAL A 10 -47.95 24.32 -41.07
CA VAL A 10 -48.13 22.87 -41.01
C VAL A 10 -46.89 22.28 -40.37
N GLU A 11 -47.07 21.64 -39.21
CA GLU A 11 -46.03 20.79 -38.62
C GLU A 11 -46.11 19.41 -39.24
N ILE A 12 -45.05 19.01 -39.94
CA ILE A 12 -44.88 17.65 -40.44
C ILE A 12 -43.84 16.98 -39.53
N ALA A 13 -44.30 16.05 -38.68
CA ALA A 13 -43.42 15.20 -37.90
C ALA A 13 -43.04 13.97 -38.74
N ALA A 14 -41.83 13.95 -39.27
CA ALA A 14 -41.27 12.75 -39.88
C ALA A 14 -40.60 11.91 -38.78
N ALA A 15 -41.14 10.73 -38.50
CA ALA A 15 -40.45 9.73 -37.67
C ALA A 15 -39.32 9.11 -38.51
N VAL A 16 -38.08 9.43 -38.17
CA VAL A 16 -36.90 8.76 -38.73
C VAL A 16 -36.62 7.54 -37.84
N ASP A 17 -37.07 6.37 -38.26
CA ASP A 17 -36.65 5.11 -37.63
C ASP A 17 -35.17 4.89 -37.92
N THR A 18 -34.34 5.26 -36.94
CA THR A 18 -32.90 5.07 -37.03
C THR A 18 -32.60 3.65 -36.56
N VAL A 19 -32.38 2.73 -37.50
CA VAL A 19 -31.92 1.37 -37.19
C VAL A 19 -30.51 1.48 -36.60
N THR A 20 -30.40 1.30 -35.28
CA THR A 20 -29.11 1.21 -34.59
C THR A 20 -28.61 -0.22 -34.73
N THR A 21 -27.73 -0.46 -35.69
CA THR A 21 -26.97 -1.71 -35.76
C THR A 21 -26.04 -1.73 -34.55
N THR A 22 -26.29 -2.62 -33.59
CA THR A 22 -25.39 -2.88 -32.46
C THR A 22 -24.11 -3.52 -33.00
N LEU A 23 -23.12 -2.69 -33.32
CA LEU A 23 -21.77 -3.14 -33.63
C LEU A 23 -21.10 -3.61 -32.32
N ASP A 24 -20.81 -4.90 -32.28
CA ASP A 24 -19.79 -5.65 -31.54
C ASP A 24 -19.35 -5.18 -30.13
N GLU A 25 -19.29 -6.14 -29.21
CA GLU A 25 -18.64 -5.96 -27.91
C GLU A 25 -17.25 -5.30 -28.08
N PRO A 26 -16.88 -4.34 -27.22
CA PRO A 26 -15.60 -3.65 -27.36
C PRO A 26 -14.46 -4.67 -27.34
N PHE A 27 -13.65 -4.68 -28.40
CA PHE A 27 -12.44 -5.50 -28.49
C PHE A 27 -11.55 -5.22 -27.28
N LYS A 28 -11.57 -6.11 -26.28
CA LYS A 28 -10.68 -6.02 -25.13
C LYS A 28 -9.26 -6.26 -25.63
N ALA A 29 -8.42 -5.25 -25.48
CA ALA A 29 -6.99 -5.40 -25.73
C ALA A 29 -6.46 -6.58 -24.88
N PRO A 30 -5.56 -7.43 -25.43
CA PRO A 30 -4.99 -8.52 -24.66
C PRO A 30 -4.29 -7.97 -23.40
N GLU A 31 -4.52 -8.60 -22.25
CA GLU A 31 -3.90 -8.22 -20.97
C GLU A 31 -2.44 -8.73 -20.91
N PHE A 32 -1.59 -8.26 -21.83
CA PHE A 32 -0.21 -8.75 -22.00
C PHE A 32 0.62 -8.68 -20.70
N GLU A 33 0.43 -7.64 -19.89
CA GLU A 33 1.12 -7.46 -18.61
C GLU A 33 0.70 -8.51 -17.57
N ARG A 34 -0.58 -8.91 -17.59
CA ARG A 34 -1.10 -9.93 -16.68
C ARG A 34 -0.50 -11.30 -17.03
N GLN A 35 -0.44 -11.62 -18.31
CA GLN A 35 0.13 -12.87 -18.78
C GLN A 35 1.61 -12.99 -18.38
N LEU A 36 2.40 -11.92 -18.53
CA LEU A 36 3.81 -11.92 -18.12
C LEU A 36 4.00 -12.25 -16.63
N GLY A 37 3.17 -11.67 -15.76
CA GLY A 37 3.21 -11.97 -14.33
C GLY A 37 2.84 -13.43 -14.03
N ASP A 38 1.89 -14.00 -14.77
CA ASP A 38 1.47 -15.40 -14.63
C ASP A 38 2.54 -16.37 -15.17
N ASP A 39 3.24 -16.01 -16.25
CA ASP A 39 4.36 -16.78 -16.81
C ASP A 39 5.54 -16.82 -15.81
N TYR A 40 5.88 -15.69 -15.17
CA TYR A 40 6.89 -15.68 -14.12
C TYR A 40 6.46 -16.42 -12.84
N MET A 41 5.17 -16.40 -12.49
CA MET A 41 4.67 -17.24 -11.40
C MET A 41 4.88 -18.73 -11.66
N THR A 42 4.75 -19.15 -12.92
CA THR A 42 5.02 -20.54 -13.32
C THR A 42 6.47 -20.91 -13.03
N LEU A 43 7.43 -20.02 -13.32
CA LEU A 43 8.84 -20.23 -12.96
C LEU A 43 9.05 -20.42 -11.44
N LEU A 44 8.34 -19.66 -10.60
CA LEU A 44 8.43 -19.77 -9.13
C LEU A 44 7.76 -21.03 -8.57
N ASN A 45 6.85 -21.66 -9.32
CA ASN A 45 6.13 -22.86 -8.89
C ASN A 45 6.77 -24.16 -9.38
N ASP A 46 7.40 -24.14 -10.56
CA ASP A 46 7.89 -25.35 -11.23
C ASP A 46 9.37 -25.65 -10.94
N ASP A 47 10.08 -24.76 -10.24
CA ASP A 47 11.51 -24.89 -9.89
C ASP A 47 12.46 -25.11 -11.09
N VAL A 48 12.04 -24.67 -12.28
CA VAL A 48 12.77 -24.78 -13.56
C VAL A 48 13.80 -23.66 -13.69
N LEU A 49 15.04 -24.00 -14.04
CA LEU A 49 16.16 -23.03 -14.24
C LEU A 49 16.55 -22.19 -13.00
N THR A 50 16.15 -22.63 -11.80
CA THR A 50 16.52 -21.94 -10.55
C THR A 50 18.01 -22.08 -10.24
N ASP A 51 18.62 -21.00 -9.75
CA ASP A 51 20.04 -20.89 -9.42
C ASP A 51 20.31 -20.36 -7.99
N PHE A 52 19.25 -20.23 -7.19
CA PHE A 52 19.32 -19.78 -5.80
C PHE A 52 18.21 -20.38 -4.93
N THR A 53 18.47 -20.58 -3.65
CA THR A 53 17.49 -21.09 -2.69
C THR A 53 17.29 -20.11 -1.54
N ILE A 54 16.03 -19.84 -1.20
CA ILE A 54 15.67 -19.14 0.02
C ILE A 54 15.09 -20.18 0.98
N ARG A 55 15.77 -20.37 2.12
CA ARG A 55 15.36 -21.27 3.19
C ARG A 55 14.65 -20.49 4.28
N VAL A 56 13.46 -20.94 4.66
CA VAL A 56 12.66 -20.37 5.74
C VAL A 56 12.28 -21.51 6.68
N SER A 57 12.82 -21.49 7.90
CA SER A 57 12.75 -22.64 8.82
C SER A 57 13.25 -23.94 8.16
N ASP A 58 12.40 -24.95 8.01
CA ASP A 58 12.68 -26.24 7.40
C ASP A 58 12.25 -26.36 5.93
N ARG A 59 11.78 -25.24 5.33
CA ARG A 59 11.26 -25.21 3.96
C ARG A 59 12.19 -24.44 3.03
N ASP A 60 12.37 -24.98 1.83
CA ASP A 60 13.15 -24.36 0.77
C ASP A 60 12.25 -23.84 -0.34
N VAL A 61 12.55 -22.64 -0.83
CA VAL A 61 11.97 -22.06 -2.04
C VAL A 61 13.07 -21.85 -3.06
N ARG A 62 12.99 -22.54 -4.20
CA ARG A 62 13.95 -22.36 -5.29
C ARG A 62 13.57 -21.15 -6.13
N THR A 63 14.58 -20.37 -6.52
CA THR A 63 14.40 -19.03 -7.08
C THR A 63 15.47 -18.70 -8.13
N HIS A 64 15.30 -17.55 -8.78
CA HIS A 64 16.16 -17.06 -9.85
C HIS A 64 16.84 -15.75 -9.42
N LYS A 65 18.18 -15.75 -9.34
CA LYS A 65 18.97 -14.56 -8.96
C LYS A 65 18.65 -13.37 -9.83
N ALA A 66 18.49 -13.58 -11.14
CA ALA A 66 18.21 -12.51 -12.10
C ALA A 66 16.89 -11.78 -11.79
N ILE A 67 15.82 -12.52 -11.48
CA ILE A 67 14.51 -11.93 -11.15
C ILE A 67 14.58 -11.22 -9.79
N LEU A 68 15.16 -11.88 -8.78
CA LEU A 68 15.33 -11.29 -7.45
C LEU A 68 16.15 -9.98 -7.52
N ALA A 69 17.27 -9.96 -8.25
CA ALA A 69 18.10 -8.78 -8.43
C ALA A 69 17.41 -7.66 -9.20
N ALA A 70 16.65 -8.00 -10.24
CA ALA A 70 15.91 -7.00 -11.02
C ALA A 70 14.82 -6.29 -10.21
N ARG A 71 14.28 -6.96 -9.19
CA ARG A 71 13.11 -6.51 -8.43
C ARG A 71 13.43 -6.00 -7.02
N SER A 72 14.63 -6.27 -6.51
CA SER A 72 15.10 -5.79 -5.21
C SER A 72 16.56 -5.34 -5.29
N PRO A 73 16.87 -4.08 -4.94
CA PRO A 73 18.24 -3.61 -4.87
C PRO A 73 19.06 -4.33 -3.78
N VAL A 74 18.39 -4.87 -2.75
CA VAL A 74 19.06 -5.64 -1.70
C VAL A 74 19.54 -6.99 -2.24
N PHE A 75 18.68 -7.70 -2.98
CA PHE A 75 19.12 -8.92 -3.68
C PHE A 75 20.15 -8.63 -4.76
N ALA A 76 20.01 -7.52 -5.50
CA ALA A 76 21.01 -7.12 -6.49
C ALA A 76 22.39 -6.92 -5.85
N ALA A 77 22.47 -6.17 -4.75
CA ALA A 77 23.71 -5.98 -3.99
C ALA A 77 24.24 -7.33 -3.46
N MET A 78 23.38 -8.17 -2.88
CA MET A 78 23.75 -9.49 -2.37
C MET A 78 24.45 -10.37 -3.42
N PHE A 79 23.97 -10.34 -4.67
CA PHE A 79 24.51 -11.19 -5.75
C PHE A 79 25.67 -10.57 -6.52
N THR A 80 25.72 -9.24 -6.62
CA THR A 80 26.81 -8.53 -7.33
C THR A 80 28.08 -8.40 -6.50
N HIS A 81 27.98 -8.43 -5.17
CA HIS A 81 29.12 -8.47 -4.28
C HIS A 81 29.56 -9.93 -4.05
N SER A 82 30.63 -10.34 -4.74
CA SER A 82 31.15 -11.71 -4.78
C SER A 82 31.62 -12.29 -3.44
N ASP A 83 31.66 -11.50 -2.37
CA ASP A 83 32.18 -11.89 -1.07
C ASP A 83 31.14 -12.24 -0.01
N THR A 84 29.85 -12.16 -0.34
CA THR A 84 28.79 -12.62 0.59
C THR A 84 28.77 -14.15 0.68
N LYS A 85 28.45 -14.68 1.87
CA LYS A 85 28.34 -16.13 2.09
C LYS A 85 27.24 -16.72 1.22
N GLU A 86 26.15 -15.98 1.07
CA GLU A 86 24.95 -16.31 0.32
C GLU A 86 25.25 -16.43 -1.17
N SER A 87 26.05 -15.51 -1.74
CA SER A 87 26.47 -15.58 -3.14
C SER A 87 27.32 -16.83 -3.41
N LYS A 88 28.18 -17.21 -2.47
CA LYS A 88 29.05 -18.40 -2.57
C LYS A 88 28.31 -19.72 -2.31
N MET A 89 27.37 -19.74 -1.37
CA MET A 89 26.61 -20.94 -1.00
C MET A 89 25.38 -21.17 -1.88
N GLY A 90 24.87 -20.14 -2.56
CA GLY A 90 23.63 -20.23 -3.33
C GLY A 90 22.37 -20.37 -2.47
N VAL A 91 22.48 -20.10 -1.16
CA VAL A 91 21.38 -20.22 -0.19
C VAL A 91 21.33 -18.98 0.70
N LEU A 92 20.15 -18.39 0.84
CA LEU A 92 19.83 -17.40 1.88
C LEU A 92 18.91 -18.05 2.91
N THR A 93 19.24 -17.95 4.19
CA THR A 93 18.35 -18.38 5.28
C THR A 93 17.65 -17.16 5.87
N ILE A 94 16.32 -17.21 5.95
CA ILE A 94 15.47 -16.20 6.59
C ILE A 94 14.89 -16.84 7.86
N GLU A 95 15.29 -16.32 9.02
CA GLU A 95 14.92 -16.86 10.33
C GLU A 95 13.87 -15.99 11.05
N ASP A 96 13.66 -14.76 10.58
CA ASP A 96 12.85 -13.73 11.23
C ASP A 96 11.45 -13.55 10.62
N LEU A 97 11.07 -14.38 9.64
CA LEU A 97 9.78 -14.32 8.94
C LEU A 97 9.22 -15.73 8.71
N ASP A 98 7.90 -15.84 8.77
CA ASP A 98 7.20 -17.08 8.44
C ASP A 98 7.24 -17.39 6.94
N TYR A 99 7.15 -18.68 6.60
CA TYR A 99 7.21 -19.17 5.22
C TYR A 99 6.15 -18.51 4.34
N GLU A 100 4.94 -18.34 4.84
CA GLU A 100 3.80 -17.77 4.14
C GLU A 100 4.06 -16.30 3.76
N VAL A 101 4.69 -15.53 4.65
CA VAL A 101 5.08 -14.13 4.40
C VAL A 101 6.15 -14.05 3.33
N VAL A 102 7.19 -14.89 3.43
CA VAL A 102 8.26 -14.96 2.42
C VAL A 102 7.69 -15.41 1.07
N ARG A 103 6.74 -16.35 1.05
CA ARG A 103 6.08 -16.79 -0.18
C ARG A 103 5.27 -15.67 -0.82
N ASP A 104 4.51 -14.89 -0.04
CA ASP A 104 3.74 -13.74 -0.56
C ASP A 104 4.67 -12.63 -1.08
N MET A 105 5.80 -12.38 -0.40
CA MET A 105 6.85 -11.49 -0.89
C MET A 105 7.43 -11.97 -2.23
N LEU A 106 7.71 -13.27 -2.38
CA LEU A 106 8.21 -13.84 -3.62
C LEU A 106 7.15 -13.79 -4.73
N MET A 107 5.89 -14.06 -4.43
CA MET A 107 4.78 -13.88 -5.39
C MET A 107 4.76 -12.45 -5.93
N TYR A 108 4.92 -11.45 -5.06
CA TYR A 108 5.04 -10.06 -5.48
C TYR A 108 6.27 -9.81 -6.36
N ILE A 109 7.44 -10.34 -6.00
CA ILE A 109 8.66 -10.17 -6.79
C ILE A 109 8.47 -10.69 -8.22
N TYR A 110 7.86 -11.86 -8.38
CA TYR A 110 7.71 -12.50 -9.69
C TYR A 110 6.56 -11.93 -10.53
N SER A 111 5.45 -11.55 -9.89
CA SER A 111 4.21 -11.23 -10.62
C SER A 111 3.71 -9.80 -10.46
N GLY A 112 4.26 -9.05 -9.50
CA GLY A 112 3.71 -7.77 -9.04
C GLY A 112 2.40 -7.91 -8.26
N LYS A 113 1.85 -9.13 -8.13
CA LYS A 113 0.62 -9.42 -7.38
C LYS A 113 0.97 -9.83 -5.96
N CYS A 114 0.14 -9.42 -5.02
CA CYS A 114 0.26 -9.77 -3.62
C CYS A 114 -1.13 -10.06 -3.07
N SER A 115 -1.25 -11.08 -2.22
CA SER A 115 -2.51 -11.33 -1.52
C SER A 115 -2.77 -10.28 -0.43
N ALA A 116 -1.68 -9.76 0.15
CA ALA A 116 -1.65 -8.73 1.19
C ALA A 116 -2.73 -8.94 2.24
N ARG A 117 -2.83 -10.19 2.70
CA ARG A 117 -3.81 -10.59 3.69
C ARG A 117 -3.57 -9.81 4.96
N SER A 118 -4.67 -9.34 5.56
CA SER A 118 -4.68 -8.64 6.86
C SER A 118 -3.83 -9.37 7.90
N ASP A 119 -3.96 -10.70 7.95
CA ASP A 119 -3.32 -11.61 8.90
C ASP A 119 -1.81 -11.43 9.02
N TRP A 120 -1.11 -11.04 7.94
CA TRP A 120 0.36 -10.88 7.94
C TRP A 120 0.82 -9.59 7.25
N ALA A 121 -0.06 -8.60 7.12
CA ALA A 121 0.27 -7.33 6.47
C ALA A 121 1.43 -6.61 7.19
N THR A 122 1.56 -6.81 8.51
CA THR A 122 2.65 -6.23 9.30
C THR A 122 3.98 -6.89 8.96
N GLU A 123 4.05 -8.21 9.01
CA GLU A 123 5.24 -8.99 8.70
C GLU A 123 5.68 -8.78 7.24
N LEU A 124 4.71 -8.66 6.33
CA LEU A 124 4.98 -8.34 4.94
C LEU A 124 5.48 -6.91 4.73
N LEU A 125 5.01 -5.93 5.54
CA LEU A 125 5.57 -4.57 5.56
C LEU A 125 7.05 -4.61 5.98
N ILE A 126 7.39 -5.40 7.00
CA ILE A 126 8.77 -5.58 7.48
C ILE A 126 9.64 -6.18 6.37
N ALA A 127 9.16 -7.24 5.73
CA ALA A 127 9.85 -7.86 4.61
C ALA A 127 10.05 -6.88 3.45
N ALA A 128 8.99 -6.14 3.09
CA ALA A 128 9.04 -5.16 2.01
C ALA A 128 10.06 -4.04 2.29
N ASP A 129 10.16 -3.55 3.52
CA ASP A 129 11.19 -2.57 3.89
C ASP A 129 12.60 -3.19 3.86
N LYS A 130 12.78 -4.36 4.48
CA LYS A 130 14.06 -5.10 4.54
C LYS A 130 14.64 -5.38 3.16
N TYR A 131 13.81 -5.77 2.19
CA TYR A 131 14.21 -6.06 0.81
C TYR A 131 13.97 -4.88 -0.16
N ARG A 132 13.60 -3.69 0.34
CA ARG A 132 13.42 -2.45 -0.43
C ARG A 132 12.44 -2.61 -1.61
N LEU A 133 11.28 -3.19 -1.32
CA LEU A 133 10.17 -3.41 -2.24
C LEU A 133 9.11 -2.32 -2.02
N ASP A 134 9.39 -1.10 -2.49
CA ASP A 134 8.62 0.11 -2.12
C ASP A 134 7.13 0.07 -2.52
N GLU A 135 6.79 -0.57 -3.63
CA GLU A 135 5.39 -0.74 -4.06
C GLU A 135 4.64 -1.73 -3.17
N LEU A 136 5.27 -2.85 -2.82
CA LEU A 136 4.70 -3.82 -1.89
C LEU A 136 4.50 -3.18 -0.51
N LYS A 137 5.49 -2.39 -0.06
CA LYS A 137 5.40 -1.63 1.19
C LYS A 137 4.19 -0.70 1.19
N ARG A 138 4.01 0.09 0.12
CA ARG A 138 2.82 0.97 -0.03
C ARG A 138 1.51 0.18 -0.05
N HIS A 139 1.51 -1.01 -0.62
CA HIS A 139 0.34 -1.87 -0.64
C HIS A 139 0.00 -2.38 0.77
N CYS A 140 1.00 -2.82 1.54
CA CYS A 140 0.82 -3.20 2.95
C CYS A 140 0.28 -2.03 3.79
N GLU A 141 0.84 -0.82 3.60
CA GLU A 141 0.33 0.41 4.24
C GLU A 141 -1.17 0.62 3.93
N ALA A 142 -1.59 0.45 2.68
CA ALA A 142 -2.98 0.64 2.28
C ALA A 142 -3.92 -0.37 2.95
N THR A 143 -3.52 -1.66 3.03
CA THR A 143 -4.28 -2.69 3.73
C THR A 143 -4.41 -2.36 5.22
N MET A 144 -3.29 -2.04 5.88
CA MET A 144 -3.25 -1.71 7.31
C MET A 144 -4.09 -0.46 7.64
N ILE A 145 -4.04 0.57 6.79
CA ILE A 145 -4.84 1.80 6.94
C ILE A 145 -6.35 1.51 6.86
N ARG A 146 -6.77 0.64 5.95
CA ARG A 146 -8.19 0.29 5.75
C ARG A 146 -8.76 -0.45 6.97
N GLU A 147 -7.91 -1.09 7.76
CA GLU A 147 -8.28 -1.95 8.89
C GLU A 147 -7.94 -1.31 10.25
N LEU A 148 -7.71 0.00 10.28
CA LEU A 148 -7.46 0.73 11.52
C LEU A 148 -8.66 0.65 12.47
N THR A 149 -8.37 0.34 13.72
CA THR A 149 -9.32 0.28 14.85
C THR A 149 -8.70 0.95 16.07
N CYS A 150 -9.51 1.25 17.09
CA CYS A 150 -8.99 1.79 18.35
C CYS A 150 -8.01 0.83 19.04
N ASP A 151 -8.16 -0.48 18.83
CA ASP A 151 -7.35 -1.50 19.47
C ASP A 151 -5.98 -1.66 18.79
N ASN A 152 -5.91 -1.53 17.46
CA ASN A 152 -4.67 -1.76 16.71
C ASN A 152 -3.89 -0.48 16.36
N VAL A 153 -4.50 0.70 16.37
CA VAL A 153 -3.89 1.93 15.81
C VAL A 153 -2.57 2.31 16.49
N CYS A 154 -2.40 2.04 17.78
CA CYS A 154 -1.14 2.26 18.51
C CYS A 154 0.00 1.45 17.91
N GLN A 155 -0.20 0.15 17.69
CA GLN A 155 0.79 -0.70 17.05
C GLN A 155 1.05 -0.25 15.60
N GLN A 156 0.00 0.06 14.85
CA GLN A 156 0.10 0.50 13.45
C GLN A 156 0.91 1.81 13.31
N PHE A 157 0.74 2.76 14.22
CA PHE A 157 1.56 3.98 14.28
C PHE A 157 3.04 3.68 14.56
N VAL A 158 3.33 2.77 15.49
CA VAL A 158 4.69 2.32 15.79
C VAL A 158 5.31 1.67 14.55
N MET A 159 4.61 0.75 13.89
CA MET A 159 5.10 0.08 12.67
C MET A 159 5.38 1.09 11.56
N GLY A 160 4.47 2.05 11.34
CA GLY A 160 4.68 3.13 10.37
C GLY A 160 5.90 3.98 10.67
N HIS A 161 6.24 4.20 11.95
CA HIS A 161 7.47 4.88 12.32
C HIS A 161 8.72 4.02 12.14
N MET A 162 8.70 2.77 12.62
CA MET A 162 9.86 1.88 12.66
C MET A 162 10.35 1.49 11.26
N TYR A 163 9.41 1.27 10.34
CA TYR A 163 9.70 0.83 8.99
C TYR A 163 9.50 1.93 7.97
N ASN A 164 9.65 3.20 8.34
CA ASN A 164 9.54 4.36 7.44
C ASN A 164 8.31 4.28 6.50
N ALA A 165 7.15 3.91 7.03
CA ALA A 165 5.89 3.77 6.32
C ALA A 165 5.05 5.03 6.61
N ASP A 166 5.41 6.13 5.94
CA ASP A 166 4.96 7.48 6.29
C ASP A 166 3.44 7.66 6.15
N LYS A 167 2.81 7.01 5.16
CA LYS A 167 1.35 7.13 4.97
C LYS A 167 0.62 6.39 6.09
N LEU A 168 1.07 5.18 6.44
CA LEU A 168 0.51 4.44 7.58
C LEU A 168 0.67 5.23 8.88
N LYS A 169 1.85 5.78 9.14
CA LYS A 169 2.13 6.60 10.31
C LYS A 169 1.20 7.81 10.38
N GLN A 170 1.09 8.56 9.29
CA GLN A 170 0.25 9.75 9.21
C GLN A 170 -1.23 9.41 9.44
N ARG A 171 -1.76 8.42 8.71
CA ARG A 171 -3.17 8.01 8.84
C ARG A 171 -3.49 7.43 10.20
N SER A 172 -2.56 6.73 10.83
CA SER A 172 -2.71 6.27 12.21
C SER A 172 -2.79 7.44 13.19
N ALA A 173 -1.95 8.48 13.02
CA ALA A 173 -2.00 9.69 13.85
C ALA A 173 -3.31 10.47 13.67
N ASP A 174 -3.81 10.58 12.44
CA ASP A 174 -5.11 11.19 12.14
C ASP A 174 -6.25 10.43 12.82
N PHE A 175 -6.25 9.10 12.74
CA PHE A 175 -7.22 8.26 13.42
C PHE A 175 -7.15 8.42 14.94
N MET A 176 -5.94 8.43 15.52
CA MET A 176 -5.74 8.66 16.94
C MET A 176 -6.29 10.00 17.40
N LYS A 177 -6.08 11.06 16.61
CA LYS A 177 -6.59 12.40 16.91
C LYS A 177 -8.12 12.43 17.00
N LEU A 178 -8.80 11.67 16.15
CA LEU A 178 -10.27 11.60 16.10
C LEU A 178 -10.86 10.75 17.23
N HIS A 179 -10.15 9.72 17.68
CA HIS A 179 -10.66 8.71 18.63
C HIS A 179 -9.88 8.62 19.95
N LEU A 180 -9.13 9.68 20.29
CA LEU A 180 -8.14 9.67 21.38
C LEU A 180 -8.72 9.17 22.72
N THR A 181 -9.94 9.60 23.08
CA THR A 181 -10.59 9.22 24.35
C THR A 181 -10.92 7.74 24.47
N ALA A 182 -11.14 7.05 23.36
CA ALA A 182 -11.33 5.60 23.32
C ALA A 182 -9.98 4.88 23.36
N ILE A 183 -9.00 5.38 22.59
CA ILE A 183 -7.67 4.79 22.46
C ILE A 183 -6.90 4.85 23.77
N THR A 184 -6.98 5.94 24.54
CA THR A 184 -6.27 6.05 25.83
C THR A 184 -6.72 5.05 26.89
N LYS A 185 -7.76 4.25 26.61
CA LYS A 185 -8.28 3.19 27.49
C LYS A 185 -7.90 1.78 27.00
N THR A 186 -7.24 1.65 25.85
CA THR A 186 -6.85 0.34 25.29
C THR A 186 -5.49 -0.10 25.83
N SER A 187 -5.25 -1.41 25.89
CA SER A 187 -3.94 -1.96 26.26
C SER A 187 -2.83 -1.54 25.30
N GLY A 188 -3.17 -1.31 24.02
CA GLY A 188 -2.23 -0.81 23.01
C GLY A 188 -1.69 0.58 23.35
N TRP A 189 -2.47 1.43 24.03
CA TRP A 189 -2.01 2.74 24.50
C TRP A 189 -1.04 2.61 25.68
N ASP A 190 -1.35 1.74 26.64
CA ASP A 190 -0.45 1.46 27.77
C ASP A 190 0.88 0.89 27.27
N GLU A 191 0.85 -0.03 26.30
CA GLU A 191 2.05 -0.57 25.67
C GLU A 191 2.87 0.52 24.95
N LEU A 192 2.21 1.44 24.24
CA LEU A 192 2.85 2.56 23.56
C LEU A 192 3.58 3.49 24.54
N ILE A 193 2.97 3.81 25.69
CA ILE A 193 3.61 4.63 26.74
C ILE A 193 4.85 3.93 27.29
N ASN A 194 4.73 2.63 27.59
CA ASN A 194 5.79 1.87 28.24
C ASN A 194 6.98 1.59 27.31
N LYS A 195 6.73 1.24 26.05
CA LYS A 195 7.77 0.83 25.10
C LYS A 195 8.30 1.98 24.24
N HIS A 196 7.49 3.00 23.97
CA HIS A 196 7.83 4.08 23.03
C HIS A 196 7.39 5.48 23.51
N PRO A 197 7.90 5.98 24.66
CA PRO A 197 7.49 7.26 25.22
C PRO A 197 7.78 8.48 24.32
N SER A 198 8.81 8.39 23.47
CA SER A 198 9.11 9.43 22.47
C SER A 198 8.00 9.57 21.43
N LEU A 199 7.35 8.47 21.05
CA LEU A 199 6.24 8.45 20.09
C LEU A 199 4.96 9.04 20.69
N VAL A 200 4.71 8.83 21.98
CA VAL A 200 3.63 9.53 22.70
C VAL A 200 3.84 11.03 22.63
N THR A 201 5.07 11.51 22.85
CA THR A 201 5.39 12.93 22.72
C THR A 201 5.13 13.45 21.30
N SER A 202 5.43 12.67 20.26
CA SER A 202 5.10 13.01 18.87
C SER A 202 3.59 13.12 18.65
N ILE A 203 2.79 12.20 19.21
CA ILE A 203 1.33 12.24 19.12
C ILE A 203 0.78 13.47 19.85
N VAL A 204 1.24 13.75 21.08
CA VAL A 204 0.81 14.92 21.85
C VAL A 204 1.10 16.20 21.07
N ARG A 205 2.30 16.37 20.51
CA ARG A 205 2.63 17.52 19.64
C ARG A 205 1.75 17.59 18.40
N TYR A 206 1.47 16.45 17.77
CA TYR A 206 0.58 16.37 16.60
C TYR A 206 -0.85 16.81 16.92
N VAL A 207 -1.35 16.43 18.12
CA VAL A 207 -2.67 16.81 18.61
C VAL A 207 -2.71 18.28 19.06
N ASP A 208 -1.64 18.78 19.70
CA ASP A 208 -1.53 20.15 20.23
C ASP A 208 -1.40 21.23 19.17
N ASN A 209 -1.00 20.87 17.94
CA ASN A 209 -1.01 21.76 16.75
C ASN A 209 -2.44 22.23 16.32
N ARG A 210 -3.41 22.29 17.24
CA ARG A 210 -4.76 22.85 17.11
C ARG A 210 -4.81 24.36 16.83
N LYS A 211 -3.71 25.12 16.88
CA LYS A 211 -3.75 26.59 16.75
C LYS A 211 -2.63 27.22 15.88
N SER A 212 -2.64 26.95 14.58
CA SER A 212 -2.00 27.88 13.62
C SER A 212 -2.86 28.16 12.38
N TRP A 213 -4.17 27.98 12.47
CA TRP A 213 -5.12 28.35 11.42
C TRP A 213 -6.51 28.60 12.01
N THR A 214 -6.67 29.69 12.76
CA THR A 214 -7.86 30.56 12.88
C THR A 214 -7.81 31.33 14.20
N ALA A 215 -7.61 32.65 14.08
CA ALA A 215 -8.05 33.72 14.99
C ALA A 215 -7.57 33.68 16.45
N CYS A 216 -6.42 34.30 16.72
CA CYS A 216 -6.20 35.15 17.90
C CYS A 216 -5.16 36.22 17.56
N ASP A 217 -5.36 36.95 16.46
CA ASP A 217 -4.96 38.35 16.35
C ASP A 217 -6.24 39.10 15.94
N ASP A 218 -6.47 40.25 16.57
CA ASP A 218 -7.63 41.15 16.40
C ASP A 218 -8.91 40.84 17.19
N VAL A 219 -8.79 40.88 18.52
CA VAL A 219 -9.64 41.78 19.31
C VAL A 219 -8.74 42.69 20.12
N SER A 220 -8.15 43.67 19.45
CA SER A 220 -7.68 44.90 20.06
C SER A 220 -8.88 45.82 20.29
N ASN A 221 -9.51 45.66 21.44
CA ASN A 221 -10.33 46.68 22.10
C ASN A 221 -10.43 46.24 23.57
N SER A 222 -10.17 47.01 24.60
CA SER A 222 -9.75 48.40 24.76
C SER A 222 -9.67 48.60 26.28
N ASN A 223 -8.66 49.33 26.77
CA ASN A 223 -8.77 50.41 27.76
C ASN A 223 -7.60 50.49 28.75
N VAL A 224 -7.45 51.73 29.27
CA VAL A 224 -6.64 52.21 30.40
C VAL A 224 -5.24 52.67 29.94
N LEU A 225 -4.93 53.96 29.72
CA LEU A 225 -5.41 55.27 30.21
C LEU A 225 -5.34 56.33 29.10
#